data_AF-A0AAW8Z5D5-F1
#
_entry.id   AF-A0AAW8Z5D5-F1
#
_cell.length_a   1.000
_cell.length_b   1.000
_cell.length_c   1.000
_cell.angle_alpha   90.00
_cell.angle_beta   90.00
_cell.angle_gamma   90.00
#
_symmetry.space_group_name_H-M   'P 1'
#
loop_
_entity.id
_entity.type
_entity.pdbx_description
1 polymer ?
#
loop_
_entity_poly.entity_id
_entity_poly.type
_entity_poly.pdbx_seq_one_letter_code
_entity_poly.pdbx_strand_id
1 'polypeptide(L)'
;MPLDDYAVPTEHINSGVLALKKRQRNLMLLGITSSTVFIASIIAFFVQQDFVYGFFGLTTQVEQLHIPLTVDANLAILEQQPDYFLGLLSWFGWLFLKLLLSFIGAFFVVHFLKKIRFFYVRFQSFILKFVGWLIAFIVLWSGLTYLQYDLKNDDYDAQQKIAYYDKHLAESELARYLADAPLDTPVKSYLLAQTALLHQPPDKAAAIPHVLNLVKAEQQNPDFIQYGFKPEQLWSMQQQVYGKTLTPMAESVNKQVVQAERLSQFVQILVIAVAIVSAIFSLIFFVLAQSFKKRALRIEQRIF
;
A
#
# COMPACT_ATOMS: atom_id res chain seq x y z
N MET A 1 -5.71 43.18 61.44
CA MET A 1 -6.25 41.95 60.83
C MET A 1 -5.09 41.29 60.08
N PRO A 2 -4.65 40.09 60.48
CA PRO A 2 -3.50 39.47 59.85
C PRO A 2 -3.85 38.98 58.43
N LEU A 3 -2.86 38.99 57.54
CA LEU A 3 -2.96 38.66 56.12
C LEU A 3 -3.03 37.14 55.85
N ASP A 4 -3.22 36.32 56.88
CA ASP A 4 -3.13 34.85 56.81
C ASP A 4 -4.37 34.17 56.22
N ASP A 5 -5.48 34.90 56.03
CA ASP A 5 -6.74 34.36 55.48
C ASP A 5 -6.76 34.18 53.95
N TYR A 6 -5.65 34.47 53.27
CA TYR A 6 -5.49 34.33 51.81
C TYR A 6 -4.46 33.25 51.40
N ALA A 7 -3.96 32.46 52.34
CA ALA A 7 -3.09 31.33 52.01
C ALA A 7 -3.93 30.16 51.47
N VAL A 8 -3.95 29.98 50.15
CA VAL A 8 -4.56 28.82 49.51
C VAL A 8 -3.92 27.55 50.10
N PRO A 9 -4.71 26.60 50.68
CA PRO A 9 -4.14 25.40 51.26
C PRO A 9 -3.34 24.61 50.24
N THR A 10 -2.14 24.17 50.61
CA THR A 10 -1.20 23.43 49.74
C THR A 10 -1.82 22.17 49.12
N GLU A 11 -2.82 21.58 49.79
CA GLU A 11 -3.61 20.44 49.31
C GLU A 11 -4.47 20.78 48.06
N HIS A 12 -5.03 21.99 47.98
CA HIS A 12 -5.72 22.47 46.78
C HIS A 12 -4.77 22.72 45.61
N ILE A 13 -3.53 23.13 45.91
CA ILE A 13 -2.53 23.37 44.88
C ILE A 13 -2.01 22.05 44.31
N ASN A 14 -1.75 21.04 45.16
CA ASN A 14 -1.33 19.70 44.75
C ASN A 14 -2.39 18.97 43.91
N SER A 15 -3.67 19.04 44.32
CA SER A 15 -4.78 18.48 43.54
C SER A 15 -4.97 19.18 42.18
N GLY A 16 -4.76 20.50 42.13
CA GLY A 16 -4.71 21.28 40.89
C GLY A 16 -3.59 20.84 39.94
N VAL A 17 -2.37 20.64 40.44
CA VAL A 17 -1.23 20.15 39.64
C VAL A 17 -1.47 18.73 39.11
N LEU A 18 -2.04 17.84 39.93
CA LEU A 18 -2.45 16.50 39.51
C LEU A 18 -3.48 16.54 38.37
N ALA A 19 -4.49 17.42 38.46
CA ALA A 19 -5.47 17.61 37.41
C ALA A 19 -4.83 18.15 36.10
N LEU A 20 -3.88 19.08 36.20
CA LEU A 20 -3.13 19.60 35.04
C LEU A 20 -2.28 18.50 34.37
N LYS A 21 -1.58 17.67 35.15
CA LYS A 21 -0.81 16.53 34.63
C LYS A 21 -1.70 15.48 33.95
N LYS A 22 -2.88 15.20 34.52
CA LYS A 22 -3.88 14.30 33.91
C LYS A 22 -4.38 14.83 32.57
N ARG A 23 -4.70 16.13 32.49
CA ARG A 23 -5.12 16.79 31.23
C ARG A 23 -4.00 16.80 30.19
N GLN A 24 -2.77 17.11 30.60
CA GLN A 24 -1.59 17.01 29.74
C GLN A 24 -1.46 15.60 29.13
N ARG A 25 -1.56 14.55 29.95
CA ARG A 25 -1.46 13.17 29.48
C ARG A 25 -2.55 12.83 28.47
N ASN A 26 -3.80 13.20 28.75
CA ASN A 26 -4.91 12.93 27.83
C ASN A 26 -4.74 13.68 26.50
N LEU A 27 -4.31 14.95 26.53
CA LEU A 27 -4.00 15.70 25.32
C LEU A 27 -2.83 15.09 24.54
N MET A 28 -1.80 14.59 25.22
CA MET A 28 -0.69 13.90 24.57
C MET A 28 -1.16 12.61 23.90
N LEU A 29 -2.04 11.84 24.53
CA LEU A 29 -2.65 10.65 23.91
C LEU A 29 -3.47 11.01 22.67
N LEU A 30 -4.31 12.05 22.75
CA LEU A 30 -5.08 12.54 21.61
C LEU A 30 -4.19 13.05 20.47
N GLY A 31 -3.08 13.72 20.80
CA GLY A 31 -2.08 14.15 19.82
C GLY A 31 -1.38 12.98 19.15
N ILE A 32 -1.04 11.92 19.90
CA ILE A 32 -0.47 10.68 19.35
C ILE A 32 -1.49 10.01 18.42
N THR A 33 -2.75 9.84 18.84
CA THR A 33 -3.78 9.21 18.00
C THR A 33 -4.01 10.00 16.71
N SER A 34 -4.06 11.34 16.79
CA SER A 34 -4.22 12.20 15.61
C SER A 34 -3.02 12.07 14.66
N SER A 35 -1.81 11.96 15.21
CA SER A 35 -0.61 11.74 14.40
C SER A 35 -0.62 10.38 13.72
N THR A 36 -1.09 9.33 14.40
CA THR A 36 -1.25 7.99 13.81
C THR A 36 -2.25 8.03 12.66
N VAL A 37 -3.40 8.69 12.83
CA VAL A 37 -4.39 8.86 11.76
C VAL A 37 -3.79 9.61 10.59
N PHE A 38 -3.04 10.69 10.83
CA PHE A 38 -2.36 11.43 9.77
C PHE A 38 -1.39 10.55 8.97
N ILE A 39 -0.55 9.76 9.64
CA ILE A 39 0.38 8.82 8.97
C ILE A 39 -0.40 7.78 8.16
N ALA A 40 -1.49 7.24 8.72
CA ALA A 40 -2.34 6.29 8.01
C ALA A 40 -2.99 6.93 6.76
N SER A 41 -3.41 8.19 6.83
CA SER A 41 -3.95 8.92 5.67
C SER A 41 -2.91 9.14 4.58
N ILE A 42 -1.64 9.37 4.93
CA ILE A 42 -0.56 9.46 3.92
C ILE A 42 -0.42 8.13 3.18
N ILE A 43 -0.40 7.00 3.91
CA ILE A 43 -0.32 5.68 3.27
C ILE A 43 -1.55 5.43 2.39
N ALA A 44 -2.74 5.73 2.90
CA ALA A 44 -3.99 5.59 2.16
C ALA A 44 -4.00 6.42 0.88
N PHE A 45 -3.39 7.61 0.88
CA PHE A 45 -3.33 8.47 -0.31
C PHE A 45 -2.64 7.81 -1.51
N PHE A 46 -1.59 7.01 -1.27
CA PHE A 46 -0.87 6.31 -2.33
C PHE A 46 -1.59 5.04 -2.81
N VAL A 47 -2.32 4.36 -1.92
CA VAL A 47 -2.84 3.01 -2.18
C VAL A 47 -4.34 3.02 -2.54
N GLN A 48 -5.06 4.09 -2.22
CA GLN A 48 -6.52 4.19 -2.45
C GLN A 48 -6.93 3.99 -3.91
N GLN A 49 -6.11 4.43 -4.87
CA GLN A 49 -6.49 4.43 -6.28
C GLN A 49 -6.52 2.98 -6.76
N ASP A 50 -5.49 2.21 -6.47
CA ASP A 50 -5.40 0.79 -6.82
C ASP A 50 -6.51 -0.02 -6.16
N PHE A 51 -6.87 0.30 -4.91
CA PHE A 51 -8.02 -0.33 -4.24
C PHE A 51 -9.37 0.01 -4.88
N VAL A 52 -9.59 1.28 -5.23
CA VAL A 52 -10.85 1.69 -5.85
C VAL A 52 -10.97 1.10 -7.25
N TYR A 53 -9.92 1.18 -8.08
CA TYR A 53 -9.93 0.61 -9.42
C TYR A 53 -10.05 -0.92 -9.36
N GLY A 54 -9.29 -1.57 -8.47
CA GLY A 54 -9.37 -3.02 -8.26
C GLY A 54 -10.76 -3.49 -7.81
N PHE A 55 -11.49 -2.69 -7.01
CA PHE A 55 -12.88 -3.00 -6.64
C PHE A 55 -13.82 -3.08 -7.85
N PHE A 56 -13.53 -2.33 -8.92
CA PHE A 56 -14.27 -2.42 -10.19
C PHE A 56 -13.64 -3.40 -11.19
N GLY A 57 -12.63 -4.18 -10.79
CA GLY A 57 -11.90 -5.09 -11.67
C GLY A 57 -11.00 -4.38 -12.69
N LEU A 58 -10.72 -3.10 -12.47
CA LEU A 58 -9.91 -2.26 -13.36
C LEU A 58 -8.49 -2.10 -12.80
N THR A 59 -7.53 -1.94 -13.70
CA THR A 59 -6.16 -1.56 -13.36
C THR A 59 -5.75 -0.37 -14.23
N THR A 60 -5.01 0.59 -13.66
CA THR A 60 -4.51 1.73 -14.44
C THR A 60 -3.23 1.39 -15.23
N GLN A 61 -2.58 0.29 -14.86
CA GLN A 61 -1.38 -0.25 -15.48
C GLN A 61 -1.58 -1.74 -15.74
N VAL A 62 -0.85 -2.28 -16.72
CA VAL A 62 -0.79 -3.72 -16.92
C VAL A 62 0.06 -4.32 -15.81
N GLU A 63 -0.58 -5.08 -14.91
CA GLU A 63 0.08 -5.69 -13.75
C GLU A 63 0.22 -7.22 -13.83
N GLN A 64 -0.58 -7.86 -14.69
CA GLN A 64 -0.58 -9.30 -14.89
C GLN A 64 -0.70 -9.62 -16.38
N LEU A 65 -0.03 -10.70 -16.81
CA LEU A 65 -0.12 -11.21 -18.16
C LEU A 65 -1.44 -11.98 -18.31
N HIS A 66 -2.35 -11.47 -19.13
CA HIS A 66 -3.53 -12.19 -19.56
C HIS A 66 -3.23 -12.98 -20.83
N ILE A 67 -3.46 -14.28 -20.75
CA ILE A 67 -3.31 -15.20 -21.87
C ILE A 67 -4.72 -15.52 -22.39
N PRO A 68 -5.06 -15.12 -23.63
CA PRO A 68 -6.37 -15.43 -24.20
C PRO A 68 -6.56 -16.94 -24.42
N LEU A 69 -7.81 -17.41 -24.33
CA LEU A 69 -8.19 -18.82 -24.49
C LEU A 69 -7.88 -19.40 -25.88
N THR A 70 -7.55 -18.56 -26.85
CA THR A 70 -7.15 -18.94 -28.22
C THR A 70 -5.70 -19.42 -28.32
N VAL A 71 -4.94 -19.37 -27.23
CA VAL A 71 -3.53 -19.74 -27.17
C VAL A 71 -3.35 -21.19 -26.69
N ASP A 72 -2.33 -21.88 -27.21
CA ASP A 72 -2.04 -23.29 -26.93
C ASP A 72 -1.89 -23.62 -25.42
N ALA A 73 -2.22 -24.87 -25.06
CA ALA A 73 -2.31 -25.36 -23.68
C ALA A 73 -1.01 -25.20 -22.87
N ASN A 74 0.15 -25.14 -23.55
CA ASN A 74 1.45 -24.90 -22.91
C ASN A 74 1.56 -23.51 -22.28
N LEU A 75 0.89 -22.50 -22.84
CA LEU A 75 0.79 -21.16 -22.24
C LEU A 75 -0.40 -21.04 -21.28
N ALA A 76 -1.43 -21.88 -21.41
CA ALA A 76 -2.54 -21.92 -20.47
C ALA A 76 -2.13 -22.38 -19.05
N ILE A 77 -0.99 -23.07 -18.89
CA ILE A 77 -0.43 -23.41 -17.56
C ILE A 77 -0.04 -22.14 -16.78
N LEU A 78 0.24 -21.02 -17.46
CA LEU A 78 0.53 -19.73 -16.84
C LEU A 78 -0.75 -18.94 -16.47
N GLU A 79 -1.95 -19.48 -16.76
CA GLU A 79 -3.26 -18.88 -16.52
C GLU A 79 -3.75 -19.01 -15.07
N GLN A 80 -2.87 -19.31 -14.10
CA GLN A 80 -3.19 -19.07 -12.70
C GLN A 80 -3.25 -17.55 -12.48
N GLN A 81 -4.42 -16.98 -12.75
CA GLN A 81 -4.74 -15.57 -12.54
C GLN A 81 -5.29 -15.40 -11.11
N PRO A 82 -4.46 -15.04 -10.11
CA PRO A 82 -5.01 -14.48 -8.89
C PRO A 82 -5.67 -13.15 -9.27
N ASP A 83 -6.98 -13.04 -9.03
CA ASP A 83 -7.72 -11.79 -9.18
C ASP A 83 -6.90 -10.65 -8.56
N TYR A 84 -6.57 -9.64 -9.37
CA TYR A 84 -5.71 -8.53 -8.97
C TYR A 84 -6.17 -7.91 -7.64
N PHE A 85 -7.48 -7.73 -7.47
CA PHE A 85 -8.03 -7.19 -6.23
C PHE A 85 -7.76 -8.11 -5.03
N LEU A 86 -7.90 -9.43 -5.19
CA LEU A 86 -7.53 -10.39 -4.15
C LEU A 86 -6.03 -10.41 -3.90
N GLY A 87 -5.20 -10.21 -4.92
CA GLY A 87 -3.77 -10.02 -4.81
C GLY A 87 -3.41 -8.79 -3.96
N LEU A 88 -4.02 -7.64 -4.24
CA LEU A 88 -3.89 -6.42 -3.46
C LEU A 88 -4.37 -6.61 -2.02
N LEU A 89 -5.54 -7.23 -1.83
CA LEU A 89 -6.12 -7.48 -0.52
C LEU A 89 -5.24 -8.45 0.30
N SER A 90 -4.68 -9.48 -0.34
CA SER A 90 -3.72 -10.40 0.27
C SER A 90 -2.44 -9.68 0.65
N TRP A 91 -1.89 -8.84 -0.23
CA TRP A 91 -0.71 -8.03 0.08
C TRP A 91 -0.95 -7.11 1.29
N PHE A 92 -2.09 -6.42 1.32
CA PHE A 92 -2.48 -5.56 2.43
C PHE A 92 -2.74 -6.35 3.72
N GLY A 93 -3.39 -7.51 3.60
CA GLY A 93 -3.62 -8.44 4.72
C GLY A 93 -2.31 -8.95 5.32
N TRP A 94 -1.33 -9.31 4.48
CA TRP A 94 0.02 -9.67 4.91
C TRP A 94 0.74 -8.52 5.60
N LEU A 95 0.64 -7.30 5.06
CA LEU A 95 1.22 -6.12 5.69
C LEU A 95 0.62 -5.87 7.08
N PHE A 96 -0.71 -5.96 7.20
CA PHE A 96 -1.41 -5.80 8.47
C PHE A 96 -1.04 -6.90 9.47
N LEU A 97 -1.01 -8.16 9.03
CA LEU A 97 -0.60 -9.29 9.85
C LEU A 97 0.84 -9.15 10.34
N LYS A 98 1.78 -8.79 9.45
CA LYS A 98 3.18 -8.52 9.80
C LYS A 98 3.30 -7.45 10.87
N LEU A 99 2.57 -6.35 10.71
CA LEU A 99 2.61 -5.23 11.64
C LEU A 99 2.09 -5.63 13.01
N LEU A 100 0.93 -6.28 13.10
CA LEU A 100 0.37 -6.74 14.38
C LEU A 100 1.26 -7.81 15.04
N LEU A 101 1.65 -8.83 14.30
CA LEU A 101 2.37 -9.98 14.85
C LEU A 101 3.80 -9.60 15.26
N SER A 102 4.48 -8.75 14.48
CA SER A 102 5.82 -8.27 14.85
C SER A 102 5.74 -7.28 16.03
N PHE A 103 4.75 -6.39 16.05
CA PHE A 103 4.57 -5.42 17.14
C PHE A 103 4.24 -6.10 18.46
N ILE A 104 3.20 -6.94 18.49
CA ILE A 104 2.77 -7.68 19.68
C ILE A 104 3.82 -8.73 20.06
N GLY A 105 4.33 -9.47 19.08
CA GLY A 105 5.35 -10.50 19.30
C GLY A 105 6.64 -9.95 19.90
N ALA A 106 7.07 -8.76 19.51
CA ALA A 106 8.25 -8.12 20.10
C ALA A 106 8.11 -7.86 21.61
N PHE A 107 6.89 -7.58 22.12
CA PHE A 107 6.66 -7.48 23.57
C PHE A 107 6.82 -8.83 24.27
N PHE A 108 6.30 -9.90 23.68
CA PHE A 108 6.47 -11.26 24.22
C PHE A 108 7.94 -11.67 24.22
N VAL A 109 8.65 -11.44 23.11
CA VAL A 109 10.09 -11.72 23.00
C VAL A 109 10.86 -11.01 24.11
N VAL A 110 10.70 -9.70 24.29
CA VAL A 110 11.36 -8.96 25.38
C VAL A 110 10.93 -9.47 26.77
N HIS A 111 9.66 -9.85 26.95
CA HIS A 111 9.17 -10.44 28.20
C HIS A 111 9.90 -11.75 28.54
N PHE A 112 10.06 -12.65 27.56
CA PHE A 112 10.76 -13.92 27.76
C PHE A 112 12.28 -13.72 27.92
N LEU A 113 12.90 -12.83 27.14
CA LEU A 113 14.33 -12.55 27.27
C LEU A 113 14.70 -12.06 28.67
N LYS A 114 13.82 -11.30 29.35
CA LYS A 114 14.05 -10.88 30.75
C LYS A 114 14.19 -12.04 31.75
N LYS A 115 13.75 -13.27 31.42
CA LYS A 115 13.95 -14.44 32.28
C LYS A 115 15.38 -14.95 32.27
N ILE A 116 16.18 -14.57 31.27
CA ILE A 116 17.59 -14.96 31.15
C ILE A 116 18.45 -13.95 31.94
N ARG A 117 19.33 -14.44 32.82
CA ARG A 117 20.17 -13.61 33.72
C ARG A 117 20.92 -12.49 33.00
N PHE A 118 21.47 -12.78 31.81
CA PHE A 118 22.19 -11.79 30.99
C PHE A 118 21.32 -10.58 30.60
N PHE A 119 20.12 -10.84 30.09
CA PHE A 119 19.20 -9.80 29.63
C PHE A 119 18.46 -9.13 30.78
N TYR A 120 18.25 -9.83 31.91
CA TYR A 120 17.68 -9.23 33.11
C TYR A 120 18.52 -8.04 33.61
N VAL A 121 19.85 -8.19 33.67
CA VAL A 121 20.76 -7.11 34.12
C VAL A 121 20.82 -5.98 33.09
N ARG A 122 20.89 -6.30 31.79
CA ARG A 122 20.96 -5.28 30.73
C ARG A 122 19.64 -4.53 30.50
N PHE A 123 18.50 -5.16 30.71
CA PHE A 123 17.19 -4.52 30.63
C PHE A 123 16.78 -3.78 31.91
N GLN A 124 17.73 -3.30 32.71
CA GLN A 124 17.44 -2.32 33.76
C GLN A 124 17.03 -0.96 33.15
N SER A 125 17.75 -0.53 32.10
CA SER A 125 17.47 0.73 31.40
C SER A 125 16.26 0.62 30.46
N PHE A 126 15.42 1.67 30.46
CA PHE A 126 14.30 1.80 29.52
C PHE A 126 14.77 1.82 28.06
N ILE A 127 15.91 2.46 27.79
CA ILE A 127 16.48 2.57 26.44
C ILE A 127 16.87 1.19 25.91
N LEU A 128 17.54 0.35 26.72
CA LEU A 128 17.91 -0.99 26.28
C LEU A 128 16.68 -1.90 26.07
N LYS A 129 15.61 -1.74 26.86
CA LYS A 129 14.34 -2.46 26.62
C LYS A 129 13.75 -2.09 25.26
N PHE A 130 13.79 -0.80 24.91
CA PHE A 130 13.31 -0.30 23.63
C PHE A 130 14.15 -0.80 22.46
N VAL A 131 15.49 -0.77 22.58
CA VAL A 131 16.39 -1.32 21.55
C VAL A 131 16.17 -2.82 21.36
N GLY A 132 16.04 -3.58 22.46
CA GLY A 132 15.74 -5.01 22.39
C GLY A 132 14.39 -5.31 21.74
N TRP A 133 13.38 -4.48 22.03
CA TRP A 133 12.07 -4.56 21.37
C TRP A 133 12.17 -4.27 19.87
N LEU A 134 12.94 -3.25 19.47
CA LEU A 134 13.15 -2.91 18.06
C LEU A 134 13.86 -4.04 17.30
N ILE A 135 14.89 -4.65 17.89
CA ILE A 135 15.59 -5.79 17.29
C ILE A 135 14.63 -6.97 17.13
N ALA A 136 13.84 -7.30 18.17
CA ALA A 136 12.84 -8.36 18.10
C ALA A 136 11.79 -8.10 17.02
N PHE A 137 11.33 -6.85 16.90
CA PHE A 137 10.40 -6.42 15.85
C PHE A 137 10.98 -6.66 14.46
N ILE A 138 12.22 -6.23 14.22
CA ILE A 138 12.91 -6.41 12.93
C ILE A 138 13.04 -7.91 12.60
N VAL A 139 13.48 -8.73 13.56
CA VAL A 139 13.65 -10.18 13.36
C VAL A 139 12.32 -10.87 13.04
N LEU A 140 11.24 -10.55 13.77
CA LEU A 140 9.92 -11.10 13.50
C LEU A 140 9.40 -10.66 12.12
N TRP A 141 9.57 -9.38 11.79
CA TRP A 141 9.16 -8.82 10.50
C TRP A 141 9.92 -9.49 9.34
N SER A 142 11.24 -9.67 9.47
CA SER A 142 12.07 -10.36 8.50
C SER A 142 11.65 -11.83 8.35
N GLY A 143 11.40 -12.54 9.46
CA GLY A 143 10.93 -13.93 9.43
C GLY A 143 9.57 -14.09 8.74
N LEU A 144 8.62 -13.20 9.04
CA LEU A 144 7.32 -13.18 8.34
C LEU A 144 7.44 -12.79 6.87
N THR A 145 8.43 -11.96 6.53
CA THR A 145 8.70 -11.60 5.13
C THR A 145 9.26 -12.78 4.36
N TYR A 146 10.16 -13.56 4.98
CA TYR A 146 10.63 -14.81 4.41
C TYR A 146 9.47 -15.81 4.22
N LEU A 147 8.60 -15.97 5.22
CA LEU A 147 7.46 -16.87 5.13
C LEU A 147 6.43 -16.43 4.09
N GLN A 148 6.18 -15.12 3.94
CA GLN A 148 5.34 -14.60 2.86
C GLN A 148 5.95 -14.89 1.49
N TYR A 149 7.27 -14.73 1.35
CA TYR A 149 7.98 -14.97 0.09
C TYR A 149 7.90 -16.45 -0.30
N ASP A 150 8.20 -17.35 0.63
CA ASP A 150 8.15 -18.81 0.43
C ASP A 150 6.74 -19.29 0.03
N LEU A 151 5.69 -18.71 0.62
CA LEU A 151 4.29 -19.06 0.30
C LEU A 151 3.77 -18.49 -1.04
N LYS A 152 4.46 -17.51 -1.65
CA LYS A 152 3.96 -16.80 -2.86
C LYS A 152 4.76 -17.15 -4.13
N ASN A 153 5.76 -18.02 -4.04
CA ASN A 153 6.89 -18.04 -4.98
C ASN A 153 6.61 -18.65 -6.36
N ASP A 154 5.51 -19.37 -6.58
CA ASP A 154 5.38 -20.18 -7.80
C ASP A 154 4.77 -19.40 -8.99
N ASP A 155 3.74 -18.57 -8.78
CA ASP A 155 2.94 -18.06 -9.91
C ASP A 155 3.39 -16.70 -10.45
N TYR A 156 3.68 -15.74 -9.56
CA TYR A 156 4.07 -14.37 -9.94
C TYR A 156 5.48 -14.31 -10.54
N ASP A 157 6.38 -15.14 -10.03
CA ASP A 157 7.77 -15.23 -10.46
C ASP A 157 7.88 -15.84 -11.87
N ALA A 158 7.03 -16.82 -12.20
CA ALA A 158 7.00 -17.45 -13.51
C ALA A 158 6.58 -16.45 -14.60
N GLN A 159 5.52 -15.68 -14.36
CA GLN A 159 5.03 -14.66 -15.30
C GLN A 159 6.05 -13.52 -15.49
N GLN A 160 6.72 -13.07 -14.42
CA GLN A 160 7.77 -12.07 -14.57
C GLN A 160 8.99 -12.61 -15.32
N LYS A 161 9.42 -13.86 -15.05
CA LYS A 161 10.58 -14.47 -15.73
C LYS A 161 10.36 -14.59 -17.23
N ILE A 162 9.19 -15.02 -17.68
CA ILE A 162 8.92 -15.18 -19.12
C ILE A 162 8.78 -13.84 -19.85
N ALA A 163 8.35 -12.79 -19.15
CA ALA A 163 8.18 -11.44 -19.68
C ALA A 163 9.45 -10.58 -19.59
N TYR A 164 10.45 -11.01 -18.82
CA TYR A 164 11.67 -10.27 -18.58
C TYR A 164 12.58 -10.23 -19.82
N TYR A 165 13.19 -9.08 -20.07
CA TYR A 165 14.23 -8.86 -21.07
C TYR A 165 15.15 -7.72 -20.62
N ASP A 166 16.38 -7.66 -21.14
CA ASP A 166 17.36 -6.62 -20.76
C ASP A 166 17.32 -5.43 -21.73
N LYS A 167 17.38 -5.69 -23.04
CA LYS A 167 17.51 -4.62 -24.05
C LYS A 167 16.36 -4.55 -25.03
N HIS A 168 15.88 -5.70 -25.49
CA HIS A 168 14.87 -5.75 -26.54
C HIS A 168 13.77 -6.74 -26.22
N LEU A 169 12.51 -6.35 -26.47
CA LEU A 169 11.34 -7.20 -26.27
C LEU A 169 11.46 -8.58 -26.95
N ALA A 170 12.11 -8.63 -28.12
CA ALA A 170 12.37 -9.86 -28.88
C ALA A 170 13.26 -10.87 -28.13
N GLU A 171 14.01 -10.42 -27.11
CA GLU A 171 14.83 -11.28 -26.26
C GLU A 171 14.00 -11.95 -25.16
N SER A 172 12.79 -11.49 -24.86
CA SER A 172 11.95 -12.16 -23.86
C SER A 172 11.62 -13.59 -24.28
N GLU A 173 11.51 -14.48 -23.29
CA GLU A 173 11.17 -15.89 -23.53
C GLU A 173 9.80 -16.00 -24.21
N LEU A 174 8.84 -15.17 -23.79
CA LEU A 174 7.53 -15.11 -24.43
C LEU A 174 7.61 -14.63 -25.89
N ALA A 175 8.39 -13.59 -26.20
CA ALA A 175 8.51 -13.13 -27.60
C ALA A 175 9.14 -14.18 -28.51
N ARG A 176 10.15 -14.92 -28.01
CA ARG A 176 10.75 -16.03 -28.75
C ARG A 176 9.75 -17.15 -29.01
N TYR A 177 8.97 -17.54 -27.99
CA TYR A 177 7.90 -18.52 -28.16
C TYR A 177 6.84 -18.06 -29.19
N LEU A 178 6.41 -16.79 -29.11
CA LEU A 178 5.39 -16.23 -29.98
C LEU A 178 5.85 -16.04 -31.43
N ALA A 179 7.15 -15.94 -31.68
CA ALA A 179 7.69 -15.84 -33.04
C ALA A 179 7.29 -17.06 -33.88
N ASP A 180 7.48 -18.25 -33.32
CA ASP A 180 7.25 -19.53 -34.01
C ASP A 180 5.84 -20.10 -33.80
N ALA A 181 5.08 -19.58 -32.84
CA ALA A 181 3.72 -20.04 -32.57
C ALA A 181 2.75 -19.74 -33.73
N PRO A 182 1.88 -20.69 -34.12
CA PRO A 182 0.86 -20.51 -35.16
C PRO A 182 -0.35 -19.73 -34.61
N LEU A 183 -0.10 -18.51 -34.13
CA LEU A 183 -1.13 -17.62 -33.58
C LEU A 183 -1.41 -16.45 -34.52
N ASP A 184 -2.65 -15.97 -34.49
CA ASP A 184 -3.05 -14.79 -35.25
C ASP A 184 -2.29 -13.54 -34.77
N THR A 185 -2.00 -12.63 -35.71
CA THR A 185 -1.26 -11.39 -35.47
C THR A 185 -1.83 -10.51 -34.32
N PRO A 186 -3.16 -10.37 -34.15
CA PRO A 186 -3.72 -9.64 -33.01
C PRO A 186 -3.37 -10.29 -31.68
N VAL A 187 -3.41 -11.63 -31.58
CA VAL A 187 -3.09 -12.35 -30.34
C VAL A 187 -1.61 -12.19 -29.98
N LYS A 188 -0.70 -12.29 -30.97
CA LYS A 188 0.72 -12.00 -30.77
C LYS A 188 0.95 -10.57 -30.30
N SER A 189 0.28 -9.61 -30.93
CA SER A 189 0.39 -8.18 -30.56
C SER A 189 -0.16 -7.92 -29.15
N TYR A 190 -1.22 -8.61 -28.75
CA TYR A 190 -1.80 -8.52 -27.41
C TYR A 190 -0.82 -8.96 -26.32
N LEU A 191 -0.17 -10.12 -26.50
CA LEU A 191 0.78 -10.65 -25.54
C LEU A 191 2.09 -9.85 -25.49
N LEU A 192 2.60 -9.42 -26.65
CA LEU A 192 3.81 -8.59 -26.74
C LEU A 192 3.61 -7.20 -26.14
N ALA A 193 2.45 -6.57 -26.37
CA ALA A 193 2.11 -5.28 -25.75
C ALA A 193 2.09 -5.39 -24.22
N GLN A 194 1.45 -6.43 -23.68
CA GLN A 194 1.44 -6.66 -22.23
C GLN A 194 2.85 -6.90 -21.69
N THR A 195 3.66 -7.70 -22.37
CA THR A 195 5.05 -7.99 -21.97
C THR A 195 5.89 -6.71 -21.86
N ALA A 196 5.79 -5.82 -22.86
CA ALA A 196 6.47 -4.54 -22.83
C ALA A 196 5.96 -3.62 -21.69
N LEU A 197 4.67 -3.68 -21.38
CA LEU A 197 4.06 -2.87 -20.32
C LEU A 197 4.28 -3.42 -18.90
N LEU A 198 4.52 -4.73 -18.77
CA LEU A 198 4.89 -5.43 -17.53
C LEU A 198 6.38 -5.25 -17.18
N HIS A 199 7.22 -4.93 -18.15
CA HIS A 199 8.63 -4.65 -17.92
C HIS A 199 8.81 -3.51 -16.89
N GLN A 200 9.87 -3.57 -16.07
CA GLN A 200 10.17 -2.54 -15.07
C GLN A 200 11.50 -1.84 -15.43
N PRO A 201 11.49 -0.56 -15.86
CA PRO A 201 10.32 0.32 -16.06
C PRO A 201 9.52 -0.04 -17.33
N PRO A 202 8.23 0.35 -17.43
CA PRO A 202 7.39 0.02 -18.59
C PRO A 202 7.97 0.54 -19.90
N ASP A 203 8.17 -0.35 -20.87
CA ASP A 203 8.69 -0.03 -22.19
C ASP A 203 7.57 0.39 -23.14
N LYS A 204 7.16 1.65 -22.98
CA LYS A 204 6.10 2.23 -23.83
C LYS A 204 6.49 2.24 -25.30
N ALA A 205 7.77 2.39 -25.62
CA ALA A 205 8.24 2.47 -27.00
C ALA A 205 8.04 1.14 -27.73
N ALA A 206 8.35 0.01 -27.07
CA ALA A 206 8.06 -1.32 -27.60
C ALA A 206 6.55 -1.63 -27.61
N ALA A 207 5.77 -1.13 -26.65
CA ALA A 207 4.33 -1.39 -26.58
C ALA A 207 3.50 -0.68 -27.67
N ILE A 208 3.84 0.57 -28.03
CA ILE A 208 3.12 1.41 -29.01
C ILE A 208 2.76 0.67 -30.32
N PRO A 209 3.70 0.06 -31.06
CA PRO A 209 3.38 -0.58 -32.33
C PRO A 209 2.42 -1.76 -32.17
N HIS A 210 2.53 -2.50 -31.07
CA HIS A 210 1.65 -3.63 -30.79
C HIS A 210 0.24 -3.19 -30.40
N VAL A 211 0.10 -2.16 -29.55
CA VAL A 211 -1.22 -1.59 -29.22
C VAL A 211 -1.87 -1.00 -30.46
N LEU A 212 -1.13 -0.30 -31.33
CA LEU A 212 -1.67 0.23 -32.59
C LEU A 212 -2.20 -0.89 -33.50
N ASN A 213 -1.50 -2.02 -33.58
CA ASN A 213 -1.97 -3.17 -34.35
C ASN A 213 -3.28 -3.73 -33.81
N LEU A 214 -3.47 -3.76 -32.48
CA LEU A 214 -4.74 -4.16 -31.87
C LEU A 214 -5.88 -3.21 -32.24
N VAL A 215 -5.63 -1.90 -32.17
CA VAL A 215 -6.63 -0.88 -32.56
C VAL A 215 -7.05 -1.06 -34.02
N LYS A 216 -6.08 -1.27 -34.92
CA LYS A 216 -6.36 -1.50 -36.35
C LYS A 216 -7.09 -2.81 -36.59
N ALA A 217 -6.68 -3.88 -35.90
CA ALA A 217 -7.31 -5.20 -36.03
C ALA A 217 -8.78 -5.15 -35.59
N GLU A 218 -9.10 -4.45 -34.51
CA GLU A 218 -10.49 -4.29 -34.06
C GLU A 218 -11.34 -3.47 -35.03
N GLN A 219 -10.77 -2.44 -35.67
CA GLN A 219 -11.48 -1.64 -36.68
C GLN A 219 -11.71 -2.39 -38.00
N GLN A 220 -10.85 -3.36 -38.34
CA GLN A 220 -10.87 -4.06 -39.62
C GLN A 220 -11.59 -5.41 -39.55
N ASN A 221 -11.60 -6.07 -38.39
CA ASN A 221 -12.13 -7.41 -38.22
C ASN A 221 -13.39 -7.42 -37.34
N PRO A 222 -14.57 -7.77 -37.89
CA PRO A 222 -15.81 -7.90 -37.12
C PRO A 222 -15.74 -8.99 -36.03
N ASP A 223 -14.91 -10.01 -36.24
CA ASP A 223 -14.74 -11.17 -35.35
C ASP A 223 -13.71 -10.95 -34.23
N PHE A 224 -13.27 -9.71 -34.00
CA PHE A 224 -12.24 -9.40 -32.99
C PHE A 224 -12.58 -9.90 -31.57
N ILE A 225 -13.88 -9.97 -31.24
CA ILE A 225 -14.36 -10.48 -29.95
C ILE A 225 -14.01 -11.96 -29.75
N GLN A 226 -13.89 -12.75 -30.83
CA GLN A 226 -13.62 -14.19 -30.76
C GLN A 226 -12.21 -14.50 -30.22
N TYR A 227 -11.30 -13.53 -30.23
CA TYR A 227 -9.95 -13.69 -29.69
C TYR A 227 -9.92 -13.80 -28.16
N GLY A 228 -10.99 -13.41 -27.47
CA GLY A 228 -11.10 -13.54 -26.01
C GLY A 228 -10.28 -12.51 -25.23
N PHE A 229 -9.97 -11.35 -25.82
CA PHE A 229 -9.29 -10.26 -25.09
C PHE A 229 -10.17 -9.69 -23.98
N LYS A 230 -9.57 -9.27 -22.86
CA LYS A 230 -10.31 -8.61 -21.78
C LYS A 230 -10.47 -7.11 -22.09
N PRO A 231 -11.71 -6.56 -22.09
CA PRO A 231 -11.95 -5.13 -22.29
C PRO A 231 -11.18 -4.22 -21.33
N GLU A 232 -11.04 -4.64 -20.08
CA GLU A 232 -10.34 -3.91 -19.00
C GLU A 232 -8.84 -3.82 -19.29
N GLN A 233 -8.27 -4.89 -19.85
CA GLN A 233 -6.87 -4.92 -20.24
C GLN A 233 -6.59 -4.11 -21.50
N LEU A 234 -7.47 -4.17 -22.50
CA LEU A 234 -7.36 -3.29 -23.67
C LEU A 234 -7.44 -1.82 -23.26
N TRP A 235 -8.33 -1.49 -22.32
CA TRP A 235 -8.43 -0.15 -21.76
C TRP A 235 -7.14 0.28 -21.04
N SER A 236 -6.61 -0.55 -20.12
CA SER A 236 -5.39 -0.21 -19.38
C SER A 236 -4.17 -0.02 -20.30
N MET A 237 -4.00 -0.86 -21.32
CA MET A 237 -2.93 -0.70 -22.31
C MET A 237 -3.05 0.62 -23.09
N GLN A 238 -4.25 0.93 -23.59
CA GLN A 238 -4.49 2.18 -24.33
C GLN A 238 -4.30 3.40 -23.44
N GLN A 239 -4.72 3.33 -22.17
CA GLN A 239 -4.53 4.41 -21.21
C GLN A 239 -3.06 4.61 -20.83
N GLN A 240 -2.29 3.54 -20.62
CA GLN A 240 -0.88 3.61 -20.25
C GLN A 240 0.01 4.13 -21.39
N VAL A 241 -0.36 3.82 -22.64
CA VAL A 241 0.38 4.20 -23.86
C VAL A 241 -0.07 5.55 -24.42
N TYR A 242 -1.39 5.77 -24.59
CA TYR A 242 -1.94 6.94 -25.29
C TYR A 242 -2.72 7.90 -24.39
N GLY A 243 -3.06 7.50 -23.16
CA GLY A 243 -3.87 8.30 -22.23
C GLY A 243 -5.34 8.47 -22.66
N LYS A 244 -5.81 7.67 -23.62
CA LYS A 244 -7.18 7.70 -24.13
C LYS A 244 -7.62 6.33 -24.64
N THR A 245 -8.92 6.09 -24.55
CA THR A 245 -9.58 4.95 -25.18
C THR A 245 -9.71 5.17 -26.68
N LEU A 246 -9.33 4.17 -27.47
CA LEU A 246 -9.32 4.18 -28.94
C LEU A 246 -10.19 3.10 -29.55
N THR A 247 -10.60 2.08 -28.79
CA THR A 247 -11.36 0.95 -29.34
C THR A 247 -12.73 0.73 -28.71
N PRO A 248 -13.73 0.25 -29.49
CA PRO A 248 -15.07 -0.05 -28.99
C PRO A 248 -15.09 -1.03 -27.80
N MET A 249 -14.24 -2.05 -27.80
CA MET A 249 -14.14 -3.03 -26.73
C MET A 249 -13.64 -2.37 -25.45
N ALA A 250 -12.63 -1.52 -25.53
CA ALA A 250 -12.18 -0.73 -24.38
C ALA A 250 -13.19 0.36 -23.96
N GLU A 251 -14.05 0.82 -24.86
CA GLU A 251 -15.15 1.75 -24.55
C GLU A 251 -16.28 1.07 -23.76
N SER A 252 -16.46 -0.24 -23.89
CA SER A 252 -17.49 -0.99 -23.16
C SER A 252 -17.36 -0.88 -21.63
N VAL A 253 -16.12 -0.75 -21.12
CA VAL A 253 -15.83 -0.59 -19.69
C VAL A 253 -15.84 0.87 -19.24
N ASN A 254 -16.05 1.84 -20.14
CA ASN A 254 -15.99 3.26 -19.82
C ASN A 254 -16.96 3.67 -18.70
N LYS A 255 -18.13 3.03 -18.60
CA LYS A 255 -19.07 3.26 -17.49
C LYS A 255 -18.46 2.90 -16.13
N GLN A 256 -17.76 1.76 -16.06
CA GLN A 256 -17.08 1.30 -14.85
C GLN A 256 -15.87 2.19 -14.56
N VAL A 257 -15.11 2.58 -15.58
CA VAL A 257 -13.97 3.51 -15.48
C VAL A 257 -14.40 4.85 -14.89
N VAL A 258 -15.48 5.45 -15.41
CA VAL A 258 -15.99 6.73 -14.90
C VAL A 258 -16.49 6.60 -13.46
N GLN A 259 -17.12 5.48 -13.09
CA GLN A 259 -17.53 5.23 -11.71
C GLN A 259 -16.31 5.07 -10.78
N ALA A 260 -15.31 4.29 -11.19
CA ALA A 260 -14.06 4.10 -10.47
C ALA A 260 -13.30 5.42 -10.31
N GLU A 261 -13.20 6.23 -11.36
CA GLU A 261 -12.54 7.53 -11.33
C GLU A 261 -13.25 8.49 -10.38
N ARG A 262 -14.58 8.61 -10.46
CA ARG A 262 -15.36 9.47 -9.55
C ARG A 262 -15.22 9.02 -8.11
N LEU A 263 -15.30 7.71 -7.85
CA LEU A 263 -15.12 7.19 -6.50
C LEU A 263 -13.68 7.43 -6.01
N SER A 264 -12.68 7.22 -6.86
CA SER A 264 -11.27 7.43 -6.54
C SER A 264 -11.00 8.90 -6.20
N GLN A 265 -11.52 9.83 -7.00
CA GLN A 265 -11.44 11.27 -6.73
C GLN A 265 -12.14 11.65 -5.42
N PHE A 266 -13.33 11.08 -5.16
CA PHE A 266 -14.06 11.32 -3.91
C PHE A 266 -13.28 10.82 -2.69
N VAL A 267 -12.79 9.56 -2.75
CA VAL A 267 -11.98 8.97 -1.67
C VAL A 267 -10.69 9.77 -1.48
N GLN A 268 -10.06 10.24 -2.55
CA GLN A 268 -8.87 11.10 -2.48
C GLN A 268 -9.12 12.39 -1.72
N ILE A 269 -10.23 13.08 -2.03
CA ILE A 269 -10.63 14.29 -1.32
C ILE A 269 -10.88 13.99 0.16
N LEU A 270 -11.56 12.88 0.46
CA LEU A 270 -11.83 12.46 1.83
C LEU A 270 -10.52 12.18 2.59
N VAL A 271 -9.59 11.42 2.00
CA VAL A 271 -8.29 11.10 2.59
C VAL A 271 -7.48 12.37 2.86
N ILE A 272 -7.44 13.31 1.91
CA ILE A 272 -6.79 14.62 2.09
C ILE A 272 -7.45 15.40 3.24
N ALA A 273 -8.78 15.46 3.27
CA ALA A 273 -9.50 16.18 4.32
C ALA A 273 -9.21 15.61 5.71
N VAL A 274 -9.22 14.27 5.85
CA VAL A 274 -8.87 13.58 7.10
C VAL A 274 -7.40 13.84 7.47
N ALA A 275 -6.48 13.83 6.49
CA ALA A 275 -5.07 14.15 6.74
C ALA A 275 -4.90 15.58 7.29
N ILE A 276 -5.53 16.59 6.66
CA ILE A 276 -5.47 17.99 7.10
C ILE A 276 -6.03 18.14 8.51
N VAL A 277 -7.24 17.61 8.76
CA VAL A 277 -7.88 17.68 10.08
C VAL A 277 -7.01 17.02 11.15
N SER A 278 -6.44 15.86 10.84
CA SER A 278 -5.58 15.11 11.77
C SER A 278 -4.26 15.82 12.04
N ALA A 279 -3.69 16.50 11.04
CA ALA A 279 -2.48 17.32 11.22
C ALA A 279 -2.75 18.53 12.12
N ILE A 280 -3.87 19.24 11.89
CA ILE A 280 -4.29 20.39 12.71
C ILE A 280 -4.52 19.96 14.16
N PHE A 281 -5.27 18.89 14.39
CA PHE A 281 -5.51 18.39 15.74
C PHE A 281 -4.23 17.92 16.43
N SER A 282 -3.32 17.26 15.71
CA SER A 282 -2.02 16.87 16.26
C SER A 282 -1.25 18.11 16.77
N LEU A 283 -1.19 19.17 15.96
CA LEU A 283 -0.54 20.43 16.33
C LEU A 283 -1.19 21.08 17.55
N ILE A 284 -2.53 21.22 17.55
CA ILE A 284 -3.28 21.84 18.66
C ILE A 284 -3.06 21.08 19.95
N PHE A 285 -3.21 19.74 19.92
CA PHE A 285 -3.01 18.92 21.11
C PHE A 285 -1.57 18.96 21.61
N PHE A 286 -0.59 19.00 20.72
CA PHE A 286 0.82 19.15 21.08
C PHE A 286 1.09 20.48 21.79
N VAL A 287 0.65 21.60 21.22
CA VAL A 287 0.82 22.94 21.80
C VAL A 287 0.12 23.05 23.17
N LEU A 288 -1.13 22.55 23.26
CA LEU A 288 -1.88 22.54 24.51
C LEU A 288 -1.16 21.70 25.57
N ALA A 289 -0.75 20.47 25.24
CA ALA A 289 0.00 19.61 26.16
C ALA A 289 1.30 20.28 26.64
N GLN A 290 2.03 20.96 25.76
CA GLN A 290 3.24 21.69 26.14
C GLN A 290 2.93 22.86 27.07
N SER A 291 1.82 23.58 26.86
CA SER A 291 1.39 24.67 27.74
C SER A 291 1.04 24.17 29.15
N PHE A 292 0.31 23.06 29.26
CA PHE A 292 -0.02 22.43 30.53
C PHE A 292 1.22 21.90 31.25
N LYS A 293 2.16 21.28 30.52
CA LYS A 293 3.46 20.85 31.06
C LYS A 293 4.25 22.02 31.65
N LYS A 294 4.40 23.13 30.89
CA LYS A 294 5.10 24.33 31.34
C LYS A 294 4.45 24.96 32.58
N ARG A 295 3.10 25.00 32.63
CA ARG A 295 2.34 25.52 33.78
C ARG A 295 2.51 24.66 35.02
N ALA A 296 2.37 23.33 34.91
CA ALA A 296 2.56 22.41 36.02
C ALA A 296 3.98 22.53 36.60
N LEU A 297 5.00 22.58 35.74
CA LEU A 297 6.41 22.67 36.16
C LEU A 297 6.72 24.01 36.87
N ARG A 298 6.15 25.12 36.40
CA ARG A 298 6.27 26.43 37.07
C ARG A 298 5.61 26.47 38.44
N ILE A 299 4.46 25.80 38.60
CA ILE A 299 3.74 25.73 39.88
C ILE A 299 4.55 24.87 40.86
N GLU A 300 5.07 23.72 40.42
CA GLU A 300 5.93 22.86 41.26
C GLU A 300 7.19 23.58 41.73
N GLN A 301 7.89 24.31 40.84
CA GLN A 301 9.09 25.10 41.18
C GLN A 301 8.85 26.31 42.09
N ARG A 302 7.59 26.70 42.31
CA ARG A 302 7.23 27.81 43.22
C ARG A 302 6.74 27.34 44.57
N ILE A 303 6.46 26.04 44.73
CA ILE A 303 5.96 25.41 45.95
C ILE A 303 7.07 24.65 46.67
N PHE A 304 7.98 24.04 45.90
CA PHE A 304 9.22 23.42 46.37
C PHE A 304 10.41 24.32 46.08
#